data_AF-A0A944I1P4-F1
#
_entry.id   AF-A0A944I1P4-F1
#
_cell.length_a   1.000
_cell.length_b   1.000
_cell.length_c   1.000
_cell.angle_alpha   90.00
_cell.angle_beta   90.00
_cell.angle_gamma   90.00
#
_symmetry.space_group_name_H-M   'P 1'
#
loop_
_entity.id
_entity.type
_entity.pdbx_description
1 polymer ?
#
loop_
_entity_poly.entity_id
_entity_poly.type
_entity_poly.pdbx_seq_one_letter_code
_entity_poly.pdbx_strand_id
1 'polypeptide(L)' 'MDRHELRAALSAAGVPDDYFRIEAVHEPAPTPPDFLYLRKCGQEEGGAWETGAYERGVYETVTRHASEAEACAQLLRLLT' A
#
# COMPACT_ATOMS: atom_id res chain seq x y z
N MET A 1 -0.31 -13.85 1.93
CA MET A 1 0.18 -12.63 1.32
C MET A 1 0.63 -11.68 2.39
N ASP A 2 1.94 -11.49 2.48
CA ASP A 2 2.54 -10.38 3.20
C ASP A 2 2.97 -9.28 2.20
N ARG A 3 3.54 -8.19 2.74
CA ARG A 3 4.03 -7.05 1.97
C ARG A 3 5.17 -7.35 0.98
N HIS A 4 5.99 -8.36 1.24
CA HIS A 4 7.06 -8.77 0.32
C HIS A 4 6.49 -9.60 -0.84
N GLU A 5 5.58 -10.52 -0.53
CA GLU A 5 4.81 -11.27 -1.52
C GLU A 5 4.01 -10.31 -2.42
N LEU A 6 3.40 -9.26 -1.85
CA LEU A 6 2.73 -8.21 -2.62
C LEU A 6 3.69 -7.49 -3.58
N ARG A 7 4.86 -7.05 -3.12
CA ARG A 7 5.85 -6.36 -3.97
C ARG A 7 6.26 -7.24 -5.17
N ALA A 8 6.46 -8.53 -4.92
CA ALA A 8 6.79 -9.50 -5.96
C ALA A 8 5.63 -9.67 -6.95
N ALA A 9 4.39 -9.78 -6.47
CA ALA A 9 3.19 -9.91 -7.30
C ALA A 9 2.97 -8.68 -8.20
N LEU A 10 3.09 -7.47 -7.66
CA LEU A 10 2.98 -6.22 -8.43
C LEU A 10 4.09 -6.10 -9.49
N SER A 11 5.31 -6.52 -9.14
CA SER A 11 6.42 -6.59 -10.11
C SER A 11 6.12 -7.55 -11.26
N ALA A 12 5.60 -8.75 -10.93
CA ALA A 12 5.28 -9.77 -11.92
C ALA A 12 4.11 -9.36 -12.82
N ALA A 13 3.18 -8.55 -12.30
CA ALA A 13 2.07 -7.96 -13.05
C ALA A 13 2.49 -6.74 -13.91
N GLY A 14 3.72 -6.26 -13.79
CA GLY A 14 4.23 -5.11 -14.54
C GLY A 14 3.70 -3.75 -14.06
N VAL A 15 3.25 -3.66 -12.80
CA VAL A 15 2.80 -2.41 -12.20
C VAL A 15 4.01 -1.48 -12.02
N PRO A 16 3.97 -0.23 -12.52
CA PRO A 16 5.06 0.72 -12.36
C PRO A 16 5.33 1.06 -10.87
N ASP A 17 6.61 1.19 -10.53
CA ASP A 17 7.06 1.42 -9.16
C ASP A 17 6.62 2.79 -8.58
N ASP A 18 6.25 3.75 -9.42
CA ASP A 18 5.71 5.07 -9.04
C ASP A 18 4.23 5.02 -8.64
N TYR A 19 3.52 3.92 -8.91
CA TYR A 19 2.07 3.84 -8.67
C TYR A 19 1.73 3.44 -7.24
N PHE A 20 2.71 2.94 -6.48
CA PHE A 20 2.44 2.41 -5.15
C PHE A 20 3.57 2.60 -4.14
N ARG A 21 3.20 2.64 -2.86
CA ARG A 21 4.11 2.59 -1.70
C ARG A 21 3.69 1.44 -0.79
N ILE A 22 4.66 0.67 -0.30
CA ILE A 22 4.45 -0.38 0.69
C ILE A 22 5.37 -0.09 1.87
N GLU A 23 4.80 0.21 3.04
CA GLU A 23 5.57 0.59 4.22
C GLU A 23 6.70 -0.41 4.54
N ALA A 24 7.92 0.14 4.63
CA ALA A 24 9.18 -0.56 4.87
C ALA A 24 9.59 -1.60 3.82
N VAL A 25 8.95 -1.63 2.65
CA VAL A 25 9.30 -2.54 1.53
C VAL A 25 9.60 -1.77 0.25
N HIS A 26 8.78 -0.80 -0.09
CA HIS A 26 8.90 -0.05 -1.34
C HIS A 26 8.46 1.39 -1.17
N GLU A 27 9.32 2.32 -1.57
CA GLU A 27 9.06 3.76 -1.54
C GLU A 27 9.45 4.36 -2.89
N PRO A 28 8.49 4.95 -3.62
CA PRO A 28 8.77 5.67 -4.86
C PRO A 28 9.76 6.82 -4.66
N ALA A 29 10.77 6.91 -5.52
CA ALA A 29 11.78 7.97 -5.50
C ALA A 29 12.09 8.48 -6.93
N PRO A 30 11.90 9.79 -7.22
CA PRO A 30 11.35 10.82 -6.34
C PRO A 30 9.88 10.54 -6.00
N THR A 31 9.36 11.13 -4.91
CA THR A 31 7.96 10.97 -4.52
C THR A 31 7.02 11.51 -5.61
N PRO A 32 6.19 10.65 -6.24
CA PRO A 32 5.21 11.07 -7.23
C PRO A 32 4.12 11.93 -6.60
N PRO A 33 3.42 12.76 -7.40
CA PRO A 33 2.29 13.54 -6.90
C PRO A 33 1.16 12.63 -6.40
N ASP A 34 0.95 11.48 -7.06
CA ASP A 34 -0.16 10.57 -6.81
C ASP A 34 0.33 9.11 -6.78
N PHE A 35 -0.03 8.33 -5.75
CA PHE A 35 0.24 6.89 -5.65
C PHE A 35 -0.68 6.21 -4.63
N LEU A 36 -0.93 4.91 -4.79
CA LEU A 36 -1.63 4.12 -3.75
C LEU A 36 -0.65 3.67 -2.66
N TYR A 37 -1.09 3.54 -1.42
CA TYR A 37 -0.21 3.13 -0.33
C TYR A 37 -0.81 2.02 0.52
N LEU A 38 0.08 1.28 1.17
CA LEU A 38 -0.21 0.38 2.28
C LEU A 38 0.70 0.72 3.46
N ARG A 39 0.10 0.96 4.64
CA ARG A 39 0.81 1.26 5.89
C ARG A 39 0.10 0.71 7.12
N LYS A 40 0.79 0.61 8.24
CA LYS A 40 0.23 0.28 9.56
C LYS A 40 -0.43 1.53 10.18
N CYS A 41 -1.61 1.36 10.74
CA CYS A 41 -2.17 2.29 11.72
C CYS A 41 -1.56 1.98 13.10
N GLY A 42 -1.35 3.01 13.92
CA GLY A 42 -0.68 2.92 15.23
C GLY A 42 -1.28 1.90 16.22
N GLN A 43 -0.58 1.68 17.33
CA GLN A 43 -0.81 0.57 18.28
C GLN A 43 -2.10 0.63 19.12
N GLU A 44 -2.86 1.71 19.08
CA GLU A 44 -4.07 1.85 19.90
C GLU A 44 -5.26 1.23 19.16
N GLU A 45 -5.64 0.04 19.63
CA GLU A 45 -6.73 -0.84 19.15
C GLU A 45 -6.40 -1.70 17.93
N GLY A 46 -5.46 -2.64 18.09
CA GLY A 46 -5.54 -3.94 17.41
C GLY A 46 -4.81 -4.08 16.07
N GLY A 47 -3.80 -3.27 15.78
CA GLY A 47 -2.87 -3.53 14.67
C GLY A 47 -3.53 -3.43 13.28
N ALA A 48 -4.39 -2.43 13.09
CA ALA A 48 -5.07 -2.21 11.82
C ALA A 48 -4.07 -1.78 10.73
N TRP A 49 -4.16 -2.40 9.57
CA TRP A 49 -3.49 -1.95 8.36
C TRP A 49 -4.40 -0.99 7.62
N GLU A 50 -3.86 -0.09 6.80
CA GLU A 50 -4.68 0.71 5.92
C GLU A 50 -4.11 0.79 4.52
N THR A 51 -5.03 0.88 3.57
CA THR A 51 -4.77 1.20 2.18
C THR A 51 -5.40 2.55 1.86
N GLY A 52 -4.72 3.36 1.07
CA GLY A 52 -5.25 4.65 0.66
C GLY A 52 -4.55 5.21 -0.56
N ALA A 53 -4.88 6.46 -0.89
CA ALA A 53 -4.20 7.22 -1.92
C ALA A 53 -3.38 8.34 -1.27
N TYR A 54 -2.18 8.56 -1.78
CA TYR A 54 -1.48 9.81 -1.62
C TYR A 54 -1.80 10.65 -2.85
N GLU A 55 -2.39 11.81 -2.67
CA GLU A 55 -2.70 12.72 -3.76
C GLU A 55 -2.23 14.13 -3.39
N ARG A 56 -1.38 14.71 -4.24
CA ARG A 56 -0.91 16.10 -4.14
C ARG A 56 -0.41 16.51 -2.75
N GLY A 57 0.26 15.62 -2.03
CA GLY A 57 0.75 15.91 -0.67
C GLY A 57 -0.04 15.30 0.46
N VAL A 58 -1.23 14.74 0.20
CA VAL A 58 -2.20 14.36 1.22
C VAL A 58 -2.43 12.85 1.22
N TYR A 59 -2.37 12.23 2.41
CA TYR A 59 -2.75 10.83 2.58
C TYR A 59 -4.26 10.75 2.86
N GLU A 60 -4.99 10.08 1.97
CA GLU A 60 -6.41 9.79 2.10
C GLU A 60 -6.62 8.29 2.32
N THR A 61 -7.05 7.92 3.53
CA THR A 61 -7.35 6.53 3.86
C THR A 61 -8.60 6.08 3.10
N VAL A 62 -8.48 5.06 2.26
CA VAL A 62 -9.61 4.45 1.55
C VAL A 62 -10.27 3.38 2.42
N THR A 63 -9.47 2.53 3.06
CA THR A 63 -9.99 1.41 3.88
C THR A 63 -8.98 1.01 4.95
N ARG A 64 -9.49 0.67 6.13
CA ARG A 64 -8.75 0.01 7.20
C ARG A 64 -9.07 -1.47 7.21
N HIS A 65 -8.05 -2.28 7.45
CA HIS A 65 -8.07 -3.73 7.42
C HIS A 65 -7.61 -4.28 8.77
N ALA A 66 -8.17 -5.40 9.19
CA ALA A 66 -7.80 -6.03 10.46
C ALA A 66 -6.46 -6.76 10.36
N SER A 67 -6.00 -7.08 9.14
CA SER A 67 -4.77 -7.83 8.92
C SER A 67 -3.95 -7.32 7.73
N GLU A 68 -2.66 -7.67 7.75
CA GLU A 68 -1.74 -7.38 6.65
C GLU A 68 -2.18 -8.06 5.35
N ALA A 69 -2.65 -9.31 5.46
CA ALA A 69 -3.06 -10.10 4.31
C ALA A 69 -4.27 -9.50 3.60
N GLU A 70 -5.26 -9.00 4.34
CA GLU A 70 -6.42 -8.30 3.78
C GLU A 70 -6.01 -6.99 3.10
N ALA A 71 -5.14 -6.19 3.74
CA ALA A 71 -4.65 -4.96 3.15
C ALA A 71 -3.84 -5.21 1.88
N CYS A 72 -2.96 -6.21 1.88
CA CYS A 72 -2.17 -6.58 0.72
C CYS A 72 -3.07 -7.07 -0.42
N ALA A 73 -4.05 -7.92 -0.13
CA ALA A 73 -5.00 -8.41 -1.13
C ALA A 73 -5.84 -7.27 -1.73
N GLN A 74 -6.24 -6.30 -0.90
CA GLN A 74 -6.94 -5.12 -1.37
C GLN A 74 -6.07 -4.27 -2.28
N LEU A 75 -4.82 -3.97 -1.89
CA LEU A 75 -3.93 -3.15 -2.70
C LEU A 75 -3.60 -3.81 -4.04
N LEU A 76 -3.39 -5.13 -4.06
CA LEU A 76 -3.21 -5.88 -5.31
C LEU A 76 -4.41 -5.69 -6.25
N ARG A 77 -5.64 -5.88 -5.75
CA ARG A 77 -6.88 -5.68 -6.53
C ARG A 77 -7.06 -4.26 -7.09
N LEU A 78 -6.47 -3.26 -6.46
CA LEU A 78 -6.55 -1.87 -6.94
C LEU A 78 -5.55 -1.56 -8.06
N LEU A 79 -4.47 -2.35 -8.18
CA LEU A 79 -3.34 -2.08 -9.07
C LEU A 79 -3.23 -3.05 -10.26
N THR A 80 -4.02 -4.14 -10.28
CA THR A 80 -4.03 -5.17 -11.32
C THR A 80 -5.46 -5.46 -11.78
#